data_AF-A0A484BMF3-F1
#
_entry.id   AF-A0A484BMF3-F1
#
_cell.length_a   1.000
_cell.length_b   1.000
_cell.length_c   1.000
_cell.angle_alpha   90.00
_cell.angle_beta   90.00
_cell.angle_gamma   90.00
#
_symmetry.space_group_name_H-M   'P 1'
#
loop_
_entity.id
_entity.type
_entity.pdbx_description
1 polymer ?
#
loop_
_entity_poly.entity_id
_entity_poly.type
_entity_poly.pdbx_seq_one_letter_code
_entity_poly.pdbx_strand_id
1 'polypeptide(L)'
;MDTLSPLLPQCPEDILKFLGNESVVDHFKLVTKDGNSLLIGARNTVFNLSIHDLTEQQSLVWSSPEEDTKMCLMKGKDEEACQNYIRIMVVPSPGRLFVCGTNSFRPMCNTYVINESNYTLEATKNGQAVCPYDPRHNSTSVLADAIKTLTNGDMNDGRRVGEGAKCQGPVTERPGKDNAD
;
A
#
# COMPACT_ATOMS: atom_id res chain seq x y z
N MET A 1 29.40 -40.20 -15.66
CA MET A 1 28.47 -39.37 -16.47
C MET A 1 27.64 -38.62 -15.46
N ASP A 2 28.21 -37.54 -14.91
CA ASP A 2 27.60 -36.78 -13.83
C ASP A 2 26.84 -35.61 -14.43
N THR A 3 25.52 -35.67 -14.33
CA THR A 3 24.62 -34.59 -14.70
C THR A 3 24.69 -33.50 -13.63
N LEU A 4 25.35 -32.38 -13.94
CA LEU A 4 25.24 -31.15 -13.16
C LEU A 4 23.82 -30.59 -13.29
N SER A 5 23.07 -30.58 -12.18
CA SER A 5 21.94 -29.66 -12.01
C SER A 5 22.46 -28.24 -11.77
N PRO A 6 21.82 -27.19 -12.31
CA PRO A 6 22.19 -25.82 -12.01
C PRO A 6 21.82 -25.49 -10.55
N LEU A 7 22.81 -25.15 -9.74
CA LEU A 7 22.61 -24.60 -8.40
C LEU A 7 21.92 -23.24 -8.54
N LEU A 8 20.69 -23.13 -8.06
CA LEU A 8 20.04 -21.83 -7.86
C LEU A 8 20.91 -21.00 -6.89
N PRO A 9 21.04 -19.68 -7.09
CA PRO A 9 21.80 -18.83 -6.19
C PRO A 9 21.16 -18.90 -4.81
N GLN A 10 21.89 -19.50 -3.86
CA GLN A 10 21.50 -19.54 -2.47
C GLN A 10 21.50 -18.11 -1.94
N CYS A 11 20.41 -17.70 -1.27
CA CYS A 11 20.38 -16.40 -0.62
C CYS A 11 21.49 -16.39 0.46
N PRO A 12 22.25 -15.31 0.62
CA PRO A 12 23.14 -15.18 1.77
C PRO A 12 22.34 -15.43 3.06
N GLU A 13 22.90 -16.17 4.01
CA GLU A 13 22.17 -16.63 5.21
C GLU A 13 21.60 -15.48 6.07
N ASP A 14 22.06 -14.24 5.88
CA ASP A 14 21.58 -13.05 6.56
C ASP A 14 20.42 -12.32 5.84
N ILE A 15 19.92 -12.85 4.72
CA ILE A 15 18.82 -12.23 3.96
C ILE A 15 17.48 -12.88 4.31
N LEU A 16 16.68 -12.16 5.08
CA LEU A 16 15.28 -12.50 5.33
C LEU A 16 14.41 -12.11 4.13
N LYS A 17 13.50 -13.00 3.73
CA LYS A 17 12.58 -12.78 2.60
C LYS A 17 11.15 -13.11 2.99
N PHE A 18 10.24 -12.19 2.72
CA PHE A 18 8.80 -12.45 2.71
C PHE A 18 8.37 -12.68 1.26
N LEU A 19 7.88 -13.88 0.96
CA LEU A 19 7.47 -14.28 -0.40
C LEU A 19 5.98 -14.05 -0.66
N GLY A 20 5.19 -13.80 0.38
CA GLY A 20 3.74 -13.66 0.26
C GLY A 20 3.03 -15.00 0.02
N ASN A 21 1.99 -14.97 -0.80
CA ASN A 21 1.19 -16.11 -1.19
C ASN A 21 1.84 -16.87 -2.35
N GLU A 22 2.04 -18.18 -2.18
CA GLU A 22 2.66 -19.04 -3.19
C GLU A 22 1.73 -19.35 -4.38
N SER A 23 0.41 -19.26 -4.18
CA SER A 23 -0.58 -19.64 -5.19
C SER A 23 -0.98 -18.49 -6.11
N VAL A 24 -0.76 -17.23 -5.72
CA VAL A 24 -1.16 -16.08 -6.52
C VAL A 24 -0.23 -14.89 -6.33
N VAL A 25 0.06 -14.17 -7.41
CA VAL A 25 0.94 -12.99 -7.38
C VAL A 25 0.29 -11.86 -6.56
N ASP A 26 0.97 -11.45 -5.49
CA ASP A 26 0.47 -10.44 -4.55
C ASP A 26 0.66 -8.99 -5.02
N HIS A 27 1.50 -8.72 -6.02
CA HIS A 27 1.73 -7.36 -6.55
C HIS A 27 2.03 -6.32 -5.45
N PHE A 28 3.06 -6.54 -4.64
CA PHE A 28 3.50 -5.60 -3.60
C PHE A 28 3.82 -4.21 -4.19
N LYS A 29 3.24 -3.15 -3.63
CA LYS A 29 3.44 -1.77 -4.11
C LYS A 29 3.81 -0.76 -3.02
N LEU A 30 3.36 -0.96 -1.79
CA LEU A 30 3.52 0.02 -0.71
C LEU A 30 4.17 -0.64 0.49
N VAL A 31 5.05 0.11 1.15
CA VAL A 31 5.70 -0.30 2.39
C VAL A 31 5.69 0.88 3.36
N THR A 32 5.13 0.68 4.55
CA THR A 32 5.05 1.68 5.60
C THR A 32 5.54 1.08 6.92
N LYS A 33 6.50 1.74 7.56
CA LYS A 33 6.97 1.38 8.91
C LYS A 33 6.10 2.07 9.96
N ASP A 34 5.57 1.31 10.90
CA ASP A 34 4.88 1.81 12.09
C ASP A 34 5.41 1.08 13.34
N GLY A 35 6.13 1.79 14.21
CA GLY A 35 6.79 1.15 15.36
C GLY A 35 7.74 0.01 14.94
N ASN A 36 7.44 -1.20 15.43
CA ASN A 36 8.14 -2.46 15.15
C ASN A 36 7.49 -3.30 14.05
N SER A 37 6.50 -2.72 13.36
CA SER A 37 5.69 -3.37 12.33
C SER A 37 5.96 -2.74 10.95
N LEU A 38 5.93 -3.58 9.93
CA LEU A 38 6.07 -3.24 8.52
C LEU A 38 4.77 -3.58 7.80
N LEU A 39 4.00 -2.56 7.46
CA LEU A 39 2.77 -2.70 6.68
C LEU A 39 3.12 -2.77 5.19
N ILE A 40 2.61 -3.79 4.50
CA ILE A 40 2.84 -4.00 3.07
C ILE A 40 1.50 -4.05 2.33
N GLY A 41 1.28 -3.09 1.44
CA GLY A 41 0.11 -3.05 0.58
C GLY A 41 0.30 -3.91 -0.67
N ALA A 42 -0.62 -4.85 -0.88
CA ALA A 42 -0.60 -5.82 -1.96
C ALA A 42 -1.95 -5.84 -2.70
N ARG A 43 -2.19 -6.87 -3.51
CA ARG A 43 -3.47 -7.17 -4.16
C ARG A 43 -4.37 -7.90 -3.16
N ASN A 44 -5.56 -7.35 -2.94
CA ASN A 44 -6.61 -7.81 -2.03
C ASN A 44 -6.18 -7.91 -0.56
N THR A 45 -4.95 -7.53 -0.20
CA THR A 45 -4.44 -7.75 1.15
C THR A 45 -3.47 -6.65 1.56
N VAL A 46 -3.50 -6.32 2.84
CA VAL A 46 -2.45 -5.56 3.52
C VAL A 46 -1.82 -6.46 4.57
N PHE A 47 -0.53 -6.73 4.46
CA PHE A 47 0.21 -7.55 5.41
C PHE A 47 0.81 -6.68 6.50
N ASN A 48 0.84 -7.19 7.72
CA ASN A 48 1.56 -6.60 8.84
C ASN A 48 2.65 -7.56 9.28
N LEU A 49 3.91 -7.21 8.99
CA LEU A 49 5.06 -8.03 9.31
C LEU A 49 5.86 -7.44 10.48
N SER A 50 6.50 -8.30 11.26
CA SER A 50 7.53 -7.87 12.21
C SER A 50 8.76 -7.38 11.46
N ILE A 51 9.33 -6.23 11.87
CA ILE A 51 10.55 -5.69 11.24
C ILE A 51 11.78 -6.55 11.54
N HIS A 52 11.77 -7.33 12.63
CA HIS A 52 12.93 -8.07 13.11
C HIS A 52 13.21 -9.33 12.29
N ASP A 53 12.15 -10.05 11.93
CA ASP A 53 12.21 -11.37 11.32
C ASP A 53 11.30 -11.52 10.08
N LEU A 54 10.58 -10.46 9.70
CA LEU A 54 9.60 -10.44 8.60
C LEU A 54 8.46 -11.46 8.77
N THR A 55 8.21 -11.92 10.00
CA THR A 55 7.09 -12.82 10.28
C THR A 55 5.76 -12.09 10.14
N GLU A 56 4.78 -12.72 9.48
CA GLU A 56 3.43 -12.18 9.39
C GLU A 56 2.77 -12.23 10.77
N GLN A 57 2.50 -11.05 11.32
CA GLN A 57 1.80 -10.91 12.60
C GLN A 57 0.29 -10.95 12.37
N GLN A 58 -0.17 -10.25 11.33
CA GLN A 58 -1.57 -10.15 10.93
C GLN A 58 -1.68 -9.79 9.45
N SER A 59 -2.86 -10.02 8.85
CA SER A 59 -3.22 -9.50 7.54
C SER A 59 -4.66 -8.98 7.49
N LEU A 60 -4.86 -7.93 6.71
CA LEU A 60 -6.16 -7.38 6.36
C LEU A 60 -6.51 -7.83 4.95
N VAL A 61 -7.45 -8.76 4.83
CA VAL A 61 -8.00 -9.17 3.53
C VAL A 61 -9.11 -8.19 3.13
N TRP A 62 -8.92 -7.55 1.98
CA TRP A 62 -9.87 -6.59 1.40
C TRP A 62 -10.01 -6.84 -0.11
N SER A 63 -10.74 -7.89 -0.45
CA SER A 63 -11.14 -8.20 -1.83
C SER A 63 -12.32 -7.34 -2.28
N SER A 64 -12.43 -7.12 -3.58
CA SER A 64 -13.59 -6.42 -4.15
C SER A 64 -14.89 -7.22 -3.96
N PRO A 65 -16.05 -6.54 -3.81
CA PRO A 65 -17.35 -7.21 -3.85
C PRO A 65 -17.57 -7.95 -5.17
N GLU A 66 -18.34 -9.04 -5.11
CA GLU A 66 -18.63 -9.86 -6.30
C GLU A 66 -19.38 -9.07 -7.38
N GLU A 67 -20.27 -8.17 -6.99
CA GLU A 67 -21.01 -7.29 -7.91
C GLU A 67 -20.07 -6.36 -8.69
N ASP A 68 -19.12 -5.72 -7.99
CA ASP A 68 -18.13 -4.83 -8.62
C ASP A 68 -17.20 -5.61 -9.56
N THR A 69 -16.79 -6.81 -9.14
CA THR A 69 -15.96 -7.72 -9.93
C THR A 69 -16.68 -8.14 -11.21
N LYS A 70 -17.94 -8.58 -11.11
CA LYS A 70 -18.78 -8.93 -12.27
C LYS A 70 -18.96 -7.74 -13.21
N MET A 71 -19.23 -6.56 -12.67
CA MET A 71 -19.36 -5.34 -13.47
C MET A 71 -18.08 -4.99 -14.23
N CYS A 72 -16.92 -5.15 -13.57
CA CYS A 72 -15.61 -4.95 -14.18
C CYS A 72 -15.38 -5.92 -15.36
N LEU A 73 -15.69 -7.20 -15.18
CA LEU A 73 -15.59 -8.22 -16.23
C LEU A 73 -16.55 -7.94 -17.40
N MET A 74 -17.80 -7.54 -17.10
CA MET A 74 -18.78 -7.15 -18.13
C MET A 74 -18.32 -5.94 -18.98
N LYS A 75 -17.46 -5.07 -18.41
CA LYS A 75 -16.81 -3.96 -19.14
C LYS A 75 -15.60 -4.40 -19.97
N GLY A 76 -15.33 -5.70 -20.07
CA GLY A 76 -14.28 -6.27 -20.93
C GLY A 76 -12.88 -6.23 -20.31
N LYS A 77 -12.77 -6.09 -18.98
CA LYS A 77 -11.49 -6.22 -18.27
C LYS A 77 -11.23 -7.70 -17.93
N ASP A 78 -9.96 -8.05 -17.74
CA ASP A 78 -9.56 -9.40 -17.34
C ASP A 78 -9.71 -9.63 -15.82
N GLU A 79 -9.75 -10.90 -15.41
CA GLU A 79 -9.91 -11.29 -14.00
C GLU A 79 -8.79 -10.77 -13.10
N GLU A 80 -7.56 -10.63 -13.64
CA GLU A 80 -6.42 -10.11 -12.90
C GLU A 80 -6.57 -8.61 -12.62
N ALA A 81 -6.99 -7.81 -13.58
CA ALA A 81 -7.21 -6.37 -13.40
C ALA A 81 -8.46 -6.08 -12.57
N CYS A 82 -9.45 -6.98 -12.56
CA CYS A 82 -10.67 -6.85 -11.76
C CYS A 82 -10.51 -7.22 -10.27
N GLN A 83 -9.29 -7.15 -9.72
CA GLN A 83 -9.03 -7.30 -8.28
C GLN A 83 -8.94 -5.94 -7.57
N ASN A 84 -8.83 -5.95 -6.24
CA ASN A 84 -8.55 -4.74 -5.47
C ASN A 84 -7.04 -4.59 -5.29
N TYR A 85 -6.43 -3.58 -5.90
CA TYR A 85 -5.00 -3.29 -5.71
C TYR A 85 -4.84 -2.14 -4.73
N ILE A 86 -4.16 -2.36 -3.61
CA ILE A 86 -3.91 -1.30 -2.63
C ILE A 86 -2.90 -0.31 -3.21
N ARG A 87 -3.29 0.97 -3.25
CA ARG A 87 -2.54 2.06 -3.91
C ARG A 87 -2.20 3.21 -2.99
N ILE A 88 -2.91 3.33 -1.88
CA ILE A 88 -2.64 4.33 -0.85
C ILE A 88 -2.75 3.62 0.48
N MET A 89 -1.78 3.87 1.36
CA MET A 89 -1.75 3.32 2.71
C MET A 89 -1.04 4.32 3.61
N VAL A 90 -1.77 4.88 4.58
CA VAL A 90 -1.24 5.84 5.54
C VAL A 90 -1.76 5.53 6.94
N VAL A 91 -0.95 5.86 7.95
CA VAL A 91 -1.30 5.75 9.37
C VAL A 91 -1.59 7.16 9.87
N PRO A 92 -2.85 7.65 9.81
CA PRO A 92 -3.17 9.03 10.16
C PRO A 92 -3.02 9.33 11.65
N SER A 93 -3.18 8.31 12.50
CA SER A 93 -2.94 8.39 13.93
C SER A 93 -2.59 6.98 14.45
N PRO A 94 -1.97 6.86 15.63
CA PRO A 94 -1.65 5.55 16.21
C PRO A 94 -2.89 4.64 16.26
N GLY A 95 -2.73 3.40 15.82
CA GLY A 95 -3.80 2.40 15.81
C GLY A 95 -4.89 2.61 14.75
N ARG A 96 -4.72 3.54 13.81
CA ARG A 96 -5.63 3.71 12.66
C ARG A 96 -4.90 3.54 11.35
N LEU A 97 -5.54 2.84 10.42
CA LEU A 97 -5.01 2.58 9.08
C LEU A 97 -5.99 3.11 8.05
N PHE A 98 -5.55 4.05 7.22
CA PHE A 98 -6.30 4.52 6.07
C PHE A 98 -5.71 3.90 4.80
N VAL A 99 -6.54 3.16 4.06
CA VAL A 99 -6.15 2.45 2.84
C VAL A 99 -7.11 2.76 1.71
N CYS A 100 -6.58 2.95 0.51
CA CYS A 100 -7.38 3.01 -0.72
C CYS A 100 -6.88 1.97 -1.72
N GLY A 101 -7.82 1.39 -2.45
CA GLY A 101 -7.52 0.45 -3.52
C GLY A 101 -8.40 0.67 -4.74
N THR A 102 -8.00 0.05 -5.85
CA THR A 102 -8.68 0.15 -7.16
C THR A 102 -10.08 -0.47 -7.12
N ASN A 103 -10.30 -1.46 -6.25
CA ASN A 103 -11.55 -2.17 -6.02
C ASN A 103 -12.32 -2.47 -7.33
N SER A 104 -11.68 -3.23 -8.23
CA SER A 104 -12.22 -3.61 -9.55
C SER A 104 -12.66 -2.44 -10.42
N PHE A 105 -11.77 -1.45 -10.62
CA PHE A 105 -12.08 -0.20 -11.35
C PHE A 105 -13.23 0.59 -10.72
N ARG A 106 -13.41 0.50 -9.41
CA ARG A 106 -14.31 1.32 -8.60
C ARG A 106 -13.54 1.75 -7.35
N PRO A 107 -12.65 2.75 -7.43
CA PRO A 107 -11.74 3.08 -6.36
C PRO A 107 -12.48 3.44 -5.06
N MET A 108 -12.09 2.80 -3.97
CA MET A 108 -12.66 2.98 -2.64
C MET A 108 -11.55 3.24 -1.61
N CYS A 109 -11.90 3.91 -0.52
CA CYS A 109 -11.02 4.15 0.60
C CYS A 109 -11.69 3.72 1.91
N ASN A 110 -10.98 2.98 2.75
CA ASN A 110 -11.43 2.52 4.04
C ASN A 110 -10.51 3.02 5.15
N THR A 111 -11.11 3.41 6.28
CA THR A 111 -10.41 3.62 7.54
C THR A 111 -10.66 2.42 8.43
N TYR A 112 -9.60 1.82 8.95
CA TYR A 112 -9.65 0.73 9.92
C TYR A 112 -9.07 1.17 11.25
N VAL A 113 -9.64 0.64 12.33
CA VAL A 113 -9.02 0.61 13.66
C VAL A 113 -8.26 -0.71 13.79
N ILE A 114 -6.98 -0.62 14.17
CA ILE A 114 -6.09 -1.77 14.37
C ILE A 114 -6.21 -2.22 15.82
N ASN A 115 -6.65 -3.46 16.02
CA ASN A 115 -6.70 -4.11 17.33
C ASN A 115 -5.65 -5.25 17.39
N GLU A 116 -5.45 -5.83 18.57
CA GLU A 116 -4.44 -6.88 18.81
C GLU A 116 -4.55 -8.12 17.91
N SER A 117 -5.73 -8.40 17.36
CA SER A 117 -5.97 -9.57 16.50
C SER A 117 -6.75 -9.28 15.22
N ASN A 118 -7.24 -8.06 15.00
CA ASN A 118 -8.10 -7.76 13.85
C ASN A 118 -8.04 -6.29 13.41
N TYR A 119 -8.60 -6.07 12.22
CA TYR A 119 -8.88 -4.74 11.67
C TYR A 119 -10.38 -4.52 11.65
N THR A 120 -10.86 -3.50 12.35
CA THR A 120 -12.29 -3.15 12.37
C THR A 120 -12.54 -2.00 11.41
N LEU A 121 -13.44 -2.18 10.44
CA LEU A 121 -13.82 -1.12 9.51
C LEU A 121 -14.58 -0.03 10.26
N GLU A 122 -14.05 1.18 10.21
CA GLU A 122 -14.65 2.35 10.86
C GLU A 122 -15.44 3.19 9.88
N ALA A 123 -14.88 3.45 8.70
CA ALA A 123 -15.51 4.29 7.69
C ALA A 123 -15.09 3.89 6.29
N THR A 124 -16.01 4.07 5.34
CA THR A 124 -15.77 3.88 3.91
C THR A 124 -16.08 5.18 3.18
N LYS A 125 -15.19 5.56 2.26
CA LYS A 125 -15.30 6.76 1.42
C LYS A 125 -15.09 6.40 -0.03
N ASN A 126 -15.69 7.20 -0.92
CA ASN A 126 -15.41 7.12 -2.34
C ASN A 126 -13.95 7.50 -2.61
N GLY A 127 -13.21 6.65 -3.32
CA GLY A 127 -11.81 6.85 -3.67
C GLY A 127 -11.58 7.54 -5.00
N GLN A 128 -12.63 7.97 -5.70
CA GLN A 128 -12.51 8.70 -6.96
C GLN A 128 -11.66 9.97 -6.80
N ALA A 129 -10.85 10.27 -7.82
CA ALA A 129 -9.84 11.33 -7.82
C ALA A 129 -8.73 11.22 -6.75
N VAL A 130 -8.83 10.26 -5.82
CA VAL A 130 -7.82 9.98 -4.80
C VAL A 130 -7.02 8.74 -5.18
N CYS A 131 -7.65 7.67 -5.64
CA CYS A 131 -7.05 6.40 -5.99
C CYS A 131 -7.27 6.11 -7.50
N PRO A 132 -6.27 5.61 -8.24
CA PRO A 132 -6.46 5.27 -9.64
C PRO A 132 -7.50 4.16 -9.82
N TYR A 133 -8.18 4.17 -10.97
CA TYR A 133 -9.11 3.12 -11.36
C TYR A 133 -8.38 1.86 -11.86
N ASP A 134 -7.44 2.04 -12.80
CA ASP A 134 -6.69 0.94 -13.41
C ASP A 134 -5.43 0.65 -12.59
N PRO A 135 -5.16 -0.62 -12.20
CA PRO A 135 -3.93 -0.96 -11.49
C PRO A 135 -2.65 -0.71 -12.31
N ARG A 136 -2.73 -0.54 -13.61
CA ARG A 136 -1.56 -0.21 -14.44
C ARG A 136 -1.26 1.29 -14.47
N HIS A 137 -2.18 2.13 -14.00
CA HIS A 137 -1.93 3.56 -13.91
C HIS A 137 -0.99 3.87 -12.75
N ASN A 138 0.06 4.62 -13.07
CA ASN A 138 0.98 5.13 -12.08
C ASN A 138 0.31 6.24 -11.28
N SER A 139 0.43 6.17 -9.96
CA SER A 139 -0.04 7.18 -9.02
C SER A 139 0.96 7.35 -7.89
N THR A 140 1.12 8.58 -7.41
CA THR A 140 1.85 8.87 -6.18
C THR A 140 0.98 9.71 -5.26
N SER A 141 0.95 9.37 -3.97
CA SER A 141 0.15 10.07 -2.97
C SER A 141 1.04 10.53 -1.82
N VAL A 142 0.79 11.74 -1.33
CA VAL A 142 1.46 12.29 -0.14
C VAL A 142 0.41 12.69 0.89
N LEU A 143 0.69 12.42 2.16
CA LEU A 143 -0.10 12.92 3.29
C LEU A 143 0.48 14.28 3.71
N ALA A 144 -0.28 15.36 3.51
CA ALA A 144 0.09 16.73 3.90
C ALA A 144 -1.15 17.53 4.32
N ASP A 145 -1.46 17.56 5.62
CA ASP A 145 -2.71 18.01 6.28
C ASP A 145 -4.00 17.32 5.78
N ALA A 146 -4.04 16.92 4.51
CA ALA A 146 -4.96 16.04 3.81
C ALA A 146 -4.17 15.16 2.81
N ILE A 147 -4.75 14.05 2.36
CA ILE A 147 -4.13 13.18 1.35
C ILE A 147 -4.26 13.83 -0.03
N LYS A 148 -3.13 14.05 -0.69
CA LYS A 148 -3.06 14.56 -2.07
C LYS A 148 -2.48 13.46 -2.96
N THR A 149 -3.24 13.04 -3.97
CA THR A 149 -2.78 12.05 -4.96
C THR A 149 -2.62 12.67 -6.33
N LEU A 150 -1.53 12.32 -7.01
CA LEU A 150 -1.28 12.60 -8.41
C LEU A 150 -1.38 11.28 -9.16
N THR A 151 -2.27 11.19 -10.14
CA THR A 151 -2.44 10.00 -10.99
C THR A 151 -2.19 10.37 -12.44
N ASN A 152 -1.53 9.49 -13.20
CA ASN A 152 -1.26 9.72 -14.62
C ASN A 152 -2.48 9.44 -15.52
N GLY A 153 -3.64 9.04 -14.96
CA GLY A 153 -4.81 8.61 -15.71
C GLY A 153 -6.05 9.46 -15.41
N ASP A 154 -6.64 9.98 -16.48
CA ASP A 154 -7.84 10.83 -16.60
C ASP A 154 -7.66 12.33 -16.24
N MET A 155 -6.67 12.97 -16.86
CA MET A 155 -6.67 14.44 -17.06
C MET A 155 -7.79 14.85 -18.02
N ASN A 156 -9.00 15.04 -17.49
CA ASN A 156 -10.07 15.84 -18.14
C ASN A 156 -10.42 17.11 -17.35
N ASP A 157 -9.76 17.38 -16.22
CA ASP A 157 -9.94 18.63 -15.46
C ASP A 157 -8.57 19.29 -15.23
N GLY A 158 -8.30 20.35 -16.01
CA GLY A 158 -6.98 20.95 -16.22
C GLY A 158 -6.35 21.66 -15.02
N ARG A 159 -6.01 20.94 -13.95
CA ARG A 159 -5.29 21.50 -12.80
C ARG A 159 -3.81 21.12 -12.84
N ARG A 160 -2.95 22.14 -12.97
CA ARG A 160 -1.49 22.05 -13.10
C ARG A 160 -0.84 21.25 -11.95
N VAL A 161 0.19 20.49 -12.32
CA VAL A 161 1.14 19.81 -11.43
C VAL A 161 1.79 20.82 -10.49
N GLY A 162 1.60 20.67 -9.18
CA GLY A 162 2.36 21.38 -8.16
C GLY A 162 3.53 20.50 -7.68
N GLU A 163 4.70 21.10 -7.51
CA GLU A 163 5.91 20.45 -6.97
C GLU A 163 5.62 19.70 -5.67
N GLY A 164 6.23 18.51 -5.55
CA GLY A 164 6.02 17.59 -4.43
C GLY A 164 6.36 18.20 -3.08
N ALA A 165 5.42 18.11 -2.13
CA ALA A 165 5.67 18.44 -0.74
C ALA A 165 6.47 17.30 -0.06
N LYS A 166 7.62 17.64 0.52
CA LYS A 166 8.47 16.74 1.29
C LYS A 166 7.82 16.51 2.67
N CYS A 167 7.66 15.26 3.10
CA CYS A 167 7.27 14.97 4.48
C CYS A 167 8.34 15.55 5.43
N GLN A 168 7.98 16.51 6.27
CA GLN A 168 8.83 16.93 7.38
C GLN A 168 8.78 15.84 8.45
N GLY A 169 9.89 15.14 8.68
CA GLY A 169 10.08 14.33 9.87
C GLY A 169 10.08 15.20 11.13
N PRO A 170 10.06 14.60 12.34
CA PRO A 170 10.08 15.35 13.59
C PRO A 170 11.30 16.29 13.62
N VAL A 171 11.04 17.57 13.92
CA VAL A 171 12.07 18.58 14.13
C VAL A 171 12.86 18.16 15.36
N THR A 172 14.05 17.60 15.15
CA THR A 172 15.05 17.54 16.21
C THR A 172 15.61 18.96 16.36
N GLU A 173 15.26 19.61 17.46
CA GLU A 173 15.91 20.86 17.84
C GLU A 173 17.41 20.61 17.94
N ARG A 174 18.19 21.27 17.09
CA ARG A 174 19.65 21.31 17.25
C ARG A 174 19.94 22.06 18.55
N PRO A 175 20.79 21.53 19.44
CA PRO A 175 21.17 22.26 20.64
C PRO A 175 21.84 23.58 20.22
N GLY A 176 21.37 24.66 20.86
CA GLY A 176 21.86 26.01 20.65
C GLY A 176 23.37 26.06 20.82
N LYS A 177 24.04 26.75 19.91
CA LYS A 177 25.46 27.07 20.04
C LYS A 177 25.56 28.15 21.12
N ASP A 178 25.91 27.74 22.33
CA ASP A 178 26.29 28.66 23.40
C ASP A 178 27.43 29.56 22.88
N ASN A 179 27.24 30.86 23.02
CA ASN A 179 28.26 31.87 22.75
C ASN A 179 29.42 31.64 23.71
N ALA A 180 30.58 31.28 23.17
CA ALA A 180 31.85 31.35 23.87
C ALA A 180 32.61 32.57 23.34
N ASP A 181 32.81 33.53 24.25
CA ASP A 181 33.80 34.62 24.34
C ASP A 181 34.24 35.34 23.05
#